data_AF-A0A917ISA7-F1
#
_entry.id   AF-A0A917ISA7-F1
#
_cell.length_a   1.000
_cell.length_b   1.000
_cell.length_c   1.000
_cell.angle_alpha   90.00
_cell.angle_beta   90.00
_cell.angle_gamma   90.00
#
_symmetry.space_group_name_H-M   'P 1'
#
loop_
_entity.id
_entity.type
_entity.pdbx_description
1 polymer ?
#
loop_
_entity_poly.entity_id
_entity_poly.type
_entity_poly.pdbx_seq_one_letter_code
_entity_poly.pdbx_strand_id
1 'polypeptide(L)'
;MKKTYGYYIPAGDAELVRWLNNFKDQISITGPTLGLTPIQVTELQDKAQKGIDTLLAVTIKKQEYADAVLSKNMVRSEEVNFITNMVAIIKRHPLFTENMGGILGVISPTTAQSRITLQPTLKLHTFPKYVEIDFNKRGQTGVTILSRIRGTDEWLEIANAERSPYKDTRPLQEAGKAEIREYMIRCYSNDESVGQDSETRMVVFGG
;
A
#
# COMPACT_ATOMS: atom_id res chain seq x y z
N MET A 1 -32.26 35.26 -35.08
CA MET A 1 -32.10 34.06 -34.23
C MET A 1 -30.81 34.19 -33.41
N LYS A 2 -30.87 34.09 -32.08
CA LYS A 2 -29.66 33.95 -31.24
C LYS A 2 -29.08 32.56 -31.48
N LYS A 3 -27.88 32.46 -32.03
CA LYS A 3 -27.17 31.17 -32.12
C LYS A 3 -26.84 30.71 -30.70
N THR A 4 -27.29 29.51 -30.34
CA THR A 4 -26.97 28.86 -29.06
C THR A 4 -25.89 27.83 -29.34
N TYR A 5 -24.71 28.03 -28.78
CA TYR A 5 -23.61 27.06 -28.87
C TYR A 5 -23.48 26.33 -27.53
N GLY A 6 -23.27 25.02 -27.58
CA GLY A 6 -22.89 24.24 -26.40
C GLY A 6 -21.46 24.58 -25.99
N TYR A 7 -21.20 24.62 -24.69
CA TYR A 7 -19.86 24.77 -24.16
C TYR A 7 -19.11 23.43 -24.17
N TYR A 8 -17.81 23.45 -24.48
CA TYR A 8 -16.97 22.26 -24.50
C TYR A 8 -15.61 22.51 -23.84
N ILE A 9 -15.33 21.77 -22.76
CA ILE A 9 -13.98 21.51 -22.26
C ILE A 9 -13.85 19.99 -22.09
N PRO A 10 -12.77 19.37 -22.58
CA PRO A 10 -12.51 17.96 -22.27
C PRO A 10 -12.20 17.75 -20.78
N ALA A 11 -12.61 16.60 -20.25
CA ALA A 11 -12.43 16.27 -18.83
C ALA A 11 -11.09 15.57 -18.53
N GLY A 12 -10.52 14.85 -19.48
CA GLY A 12 -9.26 14.12 -19.29
C GLY A 12 -8.04 15.01 -19.50
N ASP A 13 -7.04 14.91 -18.63
CA ASP A 13 -5.83 15.75 -18.65
C ASP A 13 -5.12 15.74 -20.01
N ALA A 14 -4.97 14.58 -20.65
CA ALA A 14 -4.30 14.46 -21.96
C ALA A 14 -5.09 15.18 -23.07
N GLU A 15 -6.42 15.06 -23.06
CA GLU A 15 -7.30 15.74 -24.01
C GLU A 15 -7.35 17.24 -23.72
N LEU A 16 -7.31 17.63 -22.46
CA LEU A 16 -7.26 19.02 -22.01
C LEU A 16 -5.96 19.70 -22.43
N VAL A 17 -4.81 19.03 -22.31
CA VAL A 17 -3.54 19.54 -22.84
C VAL A 17 -3.63 19.77 -24.35
N ARG A 18 -4.18 18.82 -25.11
CA ARG A 18 -4.36 18.99 -26.57
C ARG A 18 -5.29 20.15 -26.90
N TRP A 19 -6.39 20.28 -26.15
CA TRP A 19 -7.36 21.36 -26.33
C TRP A 19 -6.75 22.72 -25.99
N LEU A 20 -6.00 22.85 -24.90
CA LEU A 20 -5.33 24.09 -24.50
C LEU A 20 -4.26 24.52 -25.51
N ASN A 21 -3.49 23.59 -26.08
CA ASN A 21 -2.53 23.88 -27.15
C ASN A 21 -3.25 24.47 -28.37
N ASN A 22 -4.30 23.79 -28.84
CA ASN A 22 -5.07 24.29 -29.97
C ASN A 22 -5.73 25.65 -29.66
N PHE A 23 -6.30 25.84 -28.48
CA PHE A 23 -6.91 27.11 -28.07
C PHE A 23 -5.88 28.25 -28.06
N LYS A 24 -4.71 28.02 -27.44
CA LYS A 24 -3.59 28.99 -27.37
C LYS A 24 -3.14 29.43 -28.77
N ASP A 25 -3.03 28.50 -29.71
CA ASP A 25 -2.61 28.81 -31.08
C ASP A 25 -3.70 29.57 -31.83
N GLN A 26 -4.94 29.09 -31.78
CA GLN A 26 -6.06 29.65 -32.54
C GLN A 26 -6.57 30.99 -32.01
N ILE A 27 -6.46 31.26 -30.70
CA ILE A 27 -6.91 32.53 -30.11
C ILE A 27 -6.07 33.71 -30.58
N SER A 28 -4.81 33.48 -30.97
CA SER A 28 -3.93 34.51 -31.55
C SER A 28 -4.43 35.03 -32.91
N ILE A 29 -5.05 34.13 -33.69
CA ILE A 29 -5.55 34.41 -35.04
C ILE A 29 -7.01 34.87 -34.97
N THR A 30 -7.85 34.12 -34.26
CA THR A 30 -9.31 34.33 -34.24
C THR A 30 -9.69 35.44 -33.27
N GLY A 31 -8.95 35.62 -32.16
CA GLY A 31 -9.26 36.61 -31.12
C GLY A 31 -9.42 38.04 -31.64
N PRO A 32 -8.48 38.58 -32.45
CA PRO A 32 -8.62 39.91 -33.03
C PRO A 32 -9.87 40.07 -33.90
N THR A 33 -10.25 39.03 -34.66
CA THR A 33 -11.47 39.04 -35.50
C THR A 33 -12.76 39.09 -34.68
N LEU A 34 -12.70 38.68 -33.41
CA LEU A 34 -13.78 38.71 -32.44
C LEU A 34 -13.75 39.98 -31.56
N GLY A 35 -12.83 40.91 -31.83
CA GLY A 35 -12.70 42.17 -31.09
C GLY A 35 -11.89 42.08 -29.80
N LEU A 36 -11.14 40.98 -29.57
CA LEU A 36 -10.21 40.90 -28.45
C LEU A 36 -9.02 41.83 -28.69
N THR A 37 -8.65 42.59 -27.66
CA THR A 37 -7.43 43.41 -27.70
C THR A 37 -6.18 42.51 -27.65
N PRO A 38 -5.02 43.00 -28.12
CA PRO A 38 -3.76 42.25 -28.02
C PRO A 38 -3.46 41.81 -26.58
N ILE A 39 -3.74 42.66 -25.58
CA ILE A 39 -3.52 42.35 -24.15
C ILE A 39 -4.38 41.15 -23.72
N GLN A 40 -5.66 41.12 -24.12
CA GLN A 40 -6.56 40.02 -23.78
C GLN A 40 -6.16 38.71 -24.45
N VAL A 41 -5.69 38.77 -25.70
CA VAL A 41 -5.17 37.59 -26.42
C VAL A 41 -3.96 37.03 -25.69
N THR A 42 -2.97 37.87 -25.34
CA THR A 42 -1.79 37.44 -24.59
C THR A 42 -2.17 36.82 -23.25
N GLU A 43 -3.07 37.45 -22.49
CA GLU A 43 -3.52 36.91 -21.21
C GLU A 43 -4.15 35.52 -21.35
N LEU A 44 -4.96 35.28 -22.38
CA LEU A 44 -5.54 33.97 -22.66
C LEU A 44 -4.48 32.92 -23.03
N GLN A 45 -3.49 33.31 -23.84
CA GLN A 45 -2.38 32.43 -24.20
C GLN A 45 -1.54 32.03 -22.98
N ASP A 46 -1.25 32.98 -22.09
CA ASP A 46 -0.48 32.74 -20.86
C ASP A 46 -1.22 31.79 -19.91
N LYS A 47 -2.55 31.97 -19.76
CA LYS A 47 -3.37 31.06 -18.96
C LYS A 47 -3.40 29.66 -19.56
N ALA A 48 -3.52 29.54 -20.89
CA ALA A 48 -3.48 28.26 -21.57
C ALA A 48 -2.12 27.56 -21.40
N GLN A 49 -1.02 28.31 -21.56
CA GLN A 49 0.34 27.81 -21.35
C GLN A 49 0.53 27.30 -19.92
N LYS A 50 0.12 28.08 -18.92
CA LYS A 50 0.19 27.66 -17.51
C LYS A 50 -0.56 26.35 -17.25
N GLY A 51 -1.74 26.19 -17.86
CA GLY A 51 -2.51 24.94 -17.78
C GLY A 51 -1.75 23.75 -18.39
N ILE A 52 -1.20 23.92 -19.59
CA ILE A 52 -0.37 22.91 -20.27
C ILE A 52 0.81 22.49 -19.39
N ASP A 53 1.60 23.45 -18.91
CA ASP A 53 2.81 23.17 -18.13
C ASP A 53 2.49 22.42 -16.84
N THR A 54 1.42 22.83 -16.14
CA THR A 54 1.00 22.21 -14.88
C THR A 54 0.55 20.77 -15.08
N LEU A 55 -0.24 20.50 -16.13
CA LEU A 55 -0.74 19.15 -16.43
C LEU A 55 0.40 18.21 -16.87
N LEU A 56 1.33 18.70 -17.67
CA LEU A 56 2.51 17.92 -18.07
C LEU A 56 3.45 17.64 -16.89
N ALA A 57 3.60 18.58 -15.96
CA ALA A 57 4.41 18.39 -14.76
C ALA A 57 3.95 17.19 -13.91
N VAL A 58 2.64 16.95 -13.80
CA VAL A 58 2.10 15.78 -13.09
C VAL A 58 2.54 14.47 -13.77
N THR A 59 2.52 14.43 -15.10
CA THR A 59 2.95 13.25 -15.86
C THR A 59 4.42 12.94 -15.63
N ILE A 60 5.26 13.98 -15.67
CA ILE A 60 6.71 13.87 -15.39
C ILE A 60 6.93 13.36 -13.96
N LYS A 61 6.25 13.94 -12.96
CA LYS A 61 6.41 13.54 -11.55
C LYS A 61 5.96 12.12 -11.27
N LYS A 62 4.92 11.62 -11.97
CA LYS A 62 4.50 10.22 -11.89
C LYS A 62 5.57 9.28 -12.42
N GLN A 63 6.20 9.63 -13.54
CA GLN A 63 7.31 8.85 -14.11
C GLN A 63 8.52 8.85 -13.18
N GLU A 64 8.95 10.03 -12.70
CA GLU A 64 10.07 10.16 -11.75
C GLU A 64 9.83 9.35 -10.47
N TYR A 65 8.59 9.34 -9.95
CA TYR A 65 8.23 8.53 -8.79
C TYR A 65 8.38 7.03 -9.09
N ALA A 66 7.90 6.56 -10.24
CA ALA A 66 8.03 5.16 -10.64
C ALA A 66 9.50 4.75 -10.75
N ASP A 67 10.34 5.58 -11.38
CA ASP A 67 11.77 5.33 -11.54
C ASP A 67 12.50 5.32 -10.19
N ALA A 68 12.15 6.24 -9.28
CA ALA A 68 12.70 6.28 -7.93
C ALA A 68 12.34 5.03 -7.12
N VAL A 69 11.11 4.51 -7.27
CA VAL A 69 10.68 3.26 -6.63
C VAL A 69 11.47 2.07 -7.15
N LEU A 70 11.68 1.98 -8.46
CA LEU A 70 12.48 0.91 -9.08
C LEU A 70 13.94 0.97 -8.61
N SER A 71 14.56 2.14 -8.65
CA SER A 71 15.93 2.35 -8.18
C SER A 71 16.10 1.96 -6.71
N LYS A 72 15.19 2.42 -5.84
CA LYS A 72 15.16 2.03 -4.42
C LYS A 72 15.08 0.51 -4.24
N ASN A 73 14.25 -0.17 -5.03
CA ASN A 73 14.09 -1.62 -4.93
C ASN A 73 15.35 -2.35 -5.39
N MET A 74 16.00 -1.88 -6.46
CA MET A 74 17.27 -2.42 -6.98
C MET A 74 18.40 -2.27 -5.95
N VAL A 75 18.57 -1.08 -5.38
CA VAL A 75 19.55 -0.84 -4.29
C VAL A 75 19.30 -1.76 -3.10
N ARG A 76 18.02 -2.01 -2.75
CA ARG A 76 17.70 -2.94 -1.67
C ARG A 76 18.04 -4.38 -2.02
N SER A 77 17.82 -4.82 -3.25
CA SER A 77 18.08 -6.20 -3.66
C SER A 77 19.55 -6.50 -3.95
N GLU A 78 20.34 -5.50 -4.32
CA GLU A 78 21.73 -5.69 -4.72
C GLU A 78 22.66 -5.22 -3.61
N GLU A 79 22.72 -3.91 -3.39
CA GLU A 79 23.68 -3.27 -2.48
C GLU A 79 23.45 -3.68 -1.03
N VAL A 80 22.21 -3.57 -0.54
CA VAL A 80 21.90 -3.94 0.85
C VAL A 80 22.10 -5.44 1.06
N ASN A 81 21.71 -6.28 0.11
CA ASN A 81 21.92 -7.72 0.21
C ASN A 81 23.42 -8.08 0.25
N PHE A 82 24.24 -7.45 -0.59
CA PHE A 82 25.69 -7.61 -0.54
C PHE A 82 26.26 -7.28 0.85
N ILE A 83 25.86 -6.13 1.41
CA ILE A 83 26.27 -5.73 2.77
C ILE A 83 25.82 -6.77 3.80
N THR A 84 24.57 -7.24 3.74
CA THR A 84 24.07 -8.24 4.71
C THR A 84 24.84 -9.57 4.63
N ASN A 85 25.24 -10.00 3.43
CA ASN A 85 26.07 -11.19 3.24
C ASN A 85 27.47 -11.00 3.85
N MET A 86 28.08 -9.82 3.66
CA MET A 86 29.36 -9.50 4.27
C MET A 86 29.28 -9.42 5.80
N VAL A 87 28.21 -8.85 6.34
CA VAL A 87 27.95 -8.83 7.79
C VAL A 87 27.87 -10.26 8.34
N ALA A 88 27.22 -11.19 7.63
CA ALA A 88 27.16 -12.59 8.06
C ALA A 88 28.53 -13.26 8.09
N ILE A 89 29.42 -12.94 7.15
CA ILE A 89 30.81 -13.43 7.12
C ILE A 89 31.60 -12.83 8.28
N ILE A 90 31.53 -11.51 8.48
CA ILE A 90 32.26 -10.80 9.54
C ILE A 90 31.87 -11.33 10.93
N LYS A 91 30.57 -11.60 11.16
CA LYS A 91 30.08 -12.18 12.42
C LYS A 91 30.64 -13.56 12.75
N ARG A 92 31.09 -14.32 11.75
CA ARG A 92 31.71 -15.64 11.95
C ARG A 92 33.21 -15.53 12.28
N HIS A 93 33.79 -14.34 12.23
CA HIS A 93 35.21 -14.15 12.49
C HIS A 93 35.53 -14.37 13.98
N PRO A 94 36.60 -15.10 14.34
CA PRO A 94 36.92 -15.40 15.75
C PRO A 94 37.13 -14.18 16.66
N LEU A 95 37.52 -13.03 16.08
CA LEU A 95 37.72 -11.77 16.81
C LEU A 95 36.46 -10.89 16.87
N PHE A 96 35.35 -11.31 16.26
CA PHE A 96 34.12 -10.53 16.30
C PHE A 96 33.53 -10.56 17.72
N THR A 97 33.22 -9.40 18.27
CA THR A 97 32.61 -9.25 19.60
C THR A 97 31.23 -8.61 19.52
N GLU A 98 30.39 -8.84 20.52
CA GLU A 98 29.07 -8.20 20.61
C GLU A 98 29.18 -6.66 20.63
N ASN A 99 30.16 -6.10 21.35
CA ASN A 99 30.38 -4.66 21.37
C ASN A 99 30.66 -4.10 19.97
N MET A 100 31.49 -4.79 19.17
CA MET A 100 31.74 -4.41 17.77
C MET A 100 30.46 -4.49 16.93
N GLY A 101 29.67 -5.57 17.10
CA GLY A 101 28.39 -5.72 16.42
C GLY A 101 27.38 -4.62 16.79
N GLY A 102 27.37 -4.18 18.04
CA GLY A 102 26.51 -3.11 18.55
C GLY A 102 26.89 -1.75 17.97
N ILE A 103 28.19 -1.43 17.92
CA ILE A 103 28.71 -0.21 17.28
C ILE A 103 28.35 -0.18 15.79
N LEU A 104 28.47 -1.32 15.11
CA LEU A 104 28.12 -1.45 13.70
C LEU A 104 26.60 -1.50 13.44
N GLY A 105 25.76 -1.59 14.48
CA GLY A 105 24.31 -1.73 14.35
C GLY A 105 23.86 -3.03 13.67
N VAL A 106 24.73 -4.04 13.60
CA VAL A 106 24.45 -5.33 12.94
C VAL A 106 23.95 -6.38 13.91
N ILE A 107 23.97 -6.12 15.21
CA ILE A 107 23.23 -6.87 16.21
C ILE A 107 22.13 -5.96 16.74
N SER A 108 20.91 -6.47 16.83
CA SER A 108 19.90 -5.79 17.61
C SER A 108 20.36 -5.84 19.08
N PRO A 109 20.31 -4.74 19.84
CA PRO A 109 20.29 -4.89 21.28
C PRO A 109 19.12 -5.83 21.56
N THR A 110 19.36 -6.91 22.28
CA THR A 110 18.30 -7.82 22.72
C THR A 110 17.38 -7.00 23.62
N THR A 111 16.46 -6.24 23.04
CA THR A 111 15.18 -6.00 23.68
C THR A 111 14.60 -7.39 23.69
N ALA A 112 14.75 -8.08 24.82
CA ALA A 112 13.96 -9.24 25.13
C ALA A 112 12.53 -8.75 25.07
N GLN A 113 11.94 -8.79 23.88
CA GLN A 113 10.52 -8.61 23.70
C GLN A 113 9.96 -9.77 24.49
N SER A 114 9.37 -9.47 25.66
CA SER A 114 8.95 -10.51 26.58
C SER A 114 8.04 -11.45 25.80
N ARG A 115 8.48 -12.70 25.66
CA ARG A 115 7.73 -13.76 24.98
C ARG A 115 6.38 -14.04 25.66
N ILE A 116 6.13 -13.41 26.81
CA ILE A 116 4.89 -13.46 27.58
C ILE A 116 3.95 -12.30 27.22
N THR A 117 4.45 -11.12 26.84
CA THR A 117 3.63 -9.93 26.51
C THR A 117 3.51 -9.65 25.02
N LEU A 118 4.09 -10.51 24.18
CA LEU A 118 4.04 -10.40 22.74
C LEU A 118 2.59 -10.56 22.26
N GLN A 119 1.99 -9.48 21.75
CA GLN A 119 0.63 -9.51 21.22
C GLN A 119 0.60 -9.09 19.73
N PRO A 120 0.22 -10.00 18.82
CA PRO A 120 0.02 -9.66 17.41
C PRO A 120 -1.25 -8.81 17.22
N THR A 121 -1.36 -8.15 16.07
CA THR A 121 -2.58 -7.42 15.68
C THR A 121 -3.07 -7.90 14.33
N LEU A 122 -4.39 -7.94 14.15
CA LEU A 122 -5.03 -8.38 12.92
C LEU A 122 -6.01 -7.33 12.36
N LYS A 123 -6.23 -7.37 11.05
CA LYS A 123 -7.28 -6.64 10.32
C LYS A 123 -8.03 -7.62 9.41
N LEU A 124 -9.32 -7.37 9.23
CA LEU A 124 -10.21 -8.23 8.45
C LEU A 124 -10.74 -7.47 7.24
N HIS A 125 -10.74 -8.12 6.09
CA HIS A 125 -11.39 -7.64 4.87
C HIS A 125 -12.32 -8.73 4.33
N THR A 126 -13.55 -8.35 3.99
CA THR A 126 -14.54 -9.30 3.45
C THR A 126 -14.57 -9.21 1.93
N PHE A 127 -14.44 -10.36 1.29
CA PHE A 127 -14.68 -10.53 -0.14
C PHE A 127 -15.82 -11.54 -0.32
N PRO A 128 -16.46 -11.63 -1.51
CA PRO A 128 -17.55 -12.57 -1.72
C PRO A 128 -17.17 -14.00 -1.31
N LYS A 129 -16.01 -14.50 -1.76
CA LYS A 129 -15.64 -15.92 -1.55
C LYS A 129 -14.81 -16.22 -0.32
N TYR A 130 -14.31 -15.22 0.39
CA TYR A 130 -13.37 -15.42 1.49
C TYR A 130 -13.27 -14.21 2.42
N VAL A 131 -12.79 -14.44 3.63
CA VAL A 131 -12.33 -13.39 4.54
C VAL A 131 -10.81 -13.33 4.49
N GLU A 132 -10.27 -12.15 4.18
CA GLU A 132 -8.84 -11.88 4.20
C GLU A 132 -8.44 -11.38 5.60
N ILE A 133 -7.36 -11.95 6.13
CA ILE A 133 -6.83 -11.69 7.46
C ILE A 133 -5.42 -11.17 7.30
N ASP A 134 -5.26 -9.86 7.48
CA ASP A 134 -3.96 -9.20 7.54
C ASP A 134 -3.43 -9.22 8.97
N PHE A 135 -2.15 -9.51 9.13
CA PHE A 135 -1.53 -9.59 10.45
C PHE A 135 -0.07 -9.18 10.45
N ASN A 136 0.43 -8.79 11.64
CA ASN A 136 1.86 -8.76 11.91
C ASN A 136 2.26 -9.94 12.79
N LYS A 137 3.46 -10.47 12.55
CA LYS A 137 4.01 -11.60 13.31
C LYS A 137 5.03 -11.19 14.37
N ARG A 138 5.20 -9.88 14.62
CA ARG A 138 6.13 -9.30 15.63
C ARG A 138 7.51 -10.00 15.67
N GLY A 139 8.10 -10.27 14.50
CA GLY A 139 9.41 -10.92 14.39
C GLY A 139 9.44 -12.43 14.65
N GLN A 140 8.31 -13.11 14.85
CA GLN A 140 8.19 -14.56 15.00
C GLN A 140 8.04 -15.28 13.66
N THR A 141 8.07 -16.63 13.68
CA THR A 141 7.94 -17.49 12.49
C THR A 141 6.63 -17.21 11.76
N GLY A 142 5.51 -17.24 12.49
CA GLY A 142 4.17 -17.01 11.98
C GLY A 142 3.15 -16.72 13.09
N VAL A 143 1.87 -16.82 12.72
CA VAL A 143 0.75 -16.75 13.66
C VAL A 143 -0.18 -17.95 13.50
N THR A 144 -0.67 -18.46 14.61
CA THR A 144 -1.78 -19.40 14.67
C THR A 144 -3.07 -18.58 14.58
N ILE A 145 -3.93 -18.93 13.64
CA ILE A 145 -5.20 -18.25 13.39
C ILE A 145 -6.31 -19.10 13.98
N LEU A 146 -7.05 -18.51 14.91
CA LEU A 146 -8.24 -19.12 15.49
C LEU A 146 -9.48 -18.37 15.01
N SER A 147 -10.54 -19.13 14.74
CA SER A 147 -11.81 -18.59 14.32
C SER A 147 -12.97 -19.34 14.95
N ARG A 148 -14.06 -18.62 15.18
CA ARG A 148 -15.35 -19.20 15.56
C ARG A 148 -16.49 -18.43 14.92
N ILE A 149 -17.67 -19.05 14.90
CA ILE A 149 -18.90 -18.37 14.49
C ILE A 149 -19.51 -17.75 15.74
N ARG A 150 -19.97 -16.51 15.66
CA ARG A 150 -20.52 -15.82 16.83
C ARG A 150 -21.70 -16.61 17.41
N GLY A 151 -21.60 -16.97 18.68
CA GLY A 151 -22.58 -17.81 19.37
C GLY A 151 -22.12 -19.26 19.56
N THR A 152 -20.97 -19.66 19.01
CA THR A 152 -20.29 -20.91 19.38
C THR A 152 -19.26 -20.66 20.48
N ASP A 153 -19.14 -21.58 21.43
CA ASP A 153 -18.23 -21.42 22.57
C ASP A 153 -16.77 -21.74 22.21
N GLU A 154 -16.55 -22.63 21.24
CA GLU A 154 -15.23 -23.14 20.89
C GLU A 154 -14.53 -22.31 19.81
N TRP A 155 -13.24 -22.03 20.04
CA TRP A 155 -12.33 -21.49 19.05
C TRP A 155 -11.67 -22.61 18.27
N LEU A 156 -11.82 -22.59 16.94
CA LEU A 156 -11.18 -23.55 16.05
C LEU A 156 -9.87 -22.95 15.53
N GLU A 157 -8.77 -23.68 15.65
CA GLU A 157 -7.56 -23.37 14.88
C GLU A 157 -7.78 -23.68 13.40
N ILE A 158 -7.67 -22.67 12.55
CA ILE A 158 -7.95 -22.79 11.12
C ILE A 158 -6.68 -22.82 10.26
N ALA A 159 -5.56 -22.28 10.77
CA ALA A 159 -4.28 -22.30 10.08
C ALA A 159 -3.12 -21.83 10.98
N ASN A 160 -1.92 -22.29 10.66
CA ASN A 160 -0.66 -21.62 11.01
C ASN A 160 -0.14 -20.89 9.78
N ALA A 161 -0.03 -19.56 9.87
CA ALA A 161 0.29 -18.69 8.73
C ALA A 161 1.62 -17.94 8.95
N GLU A 162 2.61 -18.24 8.11
CA GLU A 162 3.91 -17.56 8.12
C GLU A 162 3.92 -16.23 7.34
N ARG A 163 2.89 -16.01 6.50
CA ARG A 163 2.77 -14.87 5.59
C ARG A 163 1.37 -14.26 5.66
N SER A 164 1.34 -12.93 5.70
CA SER A 164 0.13 -12.12 5.56
C SER A 164 -0.05 -11.69 4.10
N PRO A 165 -1.30 -11.58 3.60
CA PRO A 165 -2.54 -11.98 4.26
C PRO A 165 -2.80 -13.49 4.21
N TYR A 166 -3.60 -13.99 5.14
CA TYR A 166 -4.24 -15.32 5.07
C TYR A 166 -5.67 -15.19 4.53
N LYS A 167 -6.15 -16.17 3.76
CA LYS A 167 -7.50 -16.20 3.20
C LYS A 167 -8.30 -17.34 3.78
N ASP A 168 -9.29 -17.02 4.63
CA ASP A 168 -10.27 -18.00 5.10
C ASP A 168 -11.33 -18.22 4.02
N THR A 169 -11.25 -19.38 3.36
CA THR A 169 -12.14 -19.80 2.27
C THR A 169 -13.20 -20.81 2.72
N ARG A 170 -13.34 -21.07 4.03
CA ARG A 170 -14.36 -22.00 4.53
C ARG A 170 -15.76 -21.53 4.12
N PRO A 171 -16.65 -22.43 3.69
CA PRO A 171 -18.02 -22.07 3.29
C PRO A 171 -18.83 -21.58 4.50
N LEU A 172 -19.98 -20.94 4.23
CA LEU A 172 -20.98 -20.62 5.26
C LEU A 172 -21.45 -21.91 5.96
N GLN A 173 -21.72 -21.83 7.26
CA GLN A 173 -22.27 -22.96 8.02
C GLN A 173 -23.68 -23.33 7.54
N GLU A 174 -24.49 -22.32 7.23
CA GLU A 174 -25.80 -22.45 6.59
C GLU A 174 -25.78 -21.75 5.23
N ALA A 175 -26.02 -22.50 4.14
CA ALA A 175 -25.96 -21.94 2.78
C ALA A 175 -26.96 -20.78 2.60
N GLY A 176 -26.48 -19.64 2.08
CA GLY A 176 -27.29 -18.46 1.79
C GLY A 176 -27.65 -17.60 3.01
N LYS A 177 -27.16 -17.95 4.21
CA LYS A 177 -27.37 -17.18 5.43
C LYS A 177 -26.04 -16.55 5.86
N ALA A 178 -26.01 -15.22 5.91
CA ALA A 178 -24.84 -14.50 6.39
C ALA A 178 -24.55 -14.85 7.87
N GLU A 179 -23.27 -15.00 8.19
CA GLU A 179 -22.80 -15.35 9.54
C GLU A 179 -21.77 -14.33 10.03
N ILE A 180 -21.63 -14.21 11.36
CA ILE A 180 -20.59 -13.36 11.96
C ILE A 180 -19.43 -14.27 12.33
N ARG A 181 -18.27 -14.06 11.70
CA ARG A 181 -17.04 -14.77 12.04
C ARG A 181 -16.19 -13.92 12.97
N GLU A 182 -15.75 -14.52 14.05
CA GLU A 182 -14.80 -13.95 14.99
C GLU A 182 -13.42 -14.57 14.76
N TYR A 183 -12.38 -13.77 14.90
CA TYR A 183 -10.99 -14.15 14.69
C TYR A 183 -10.13 -13.62 15.82
N MET A 184 -9.17 -14.44 16.23
CA MET A 184 -8.03 -14.05 17.06
C MET A 184 -6.79 -14.77 16.54
N ILE A 185 -5.62 -14.17 16.77
CA ILE A 185 -4.34 -14.75 16.36
C ILE A 185 -3.35 -14.76 17.50
N ARG A 186 -2.46 -15.75 17.53
CA ARG A 186 -1.33 -15.84 18.47
C ARG A 186 -0.05 -16.09 17.70
N CYS A 187 1.06 -15.48 18.12
CA CYS A 187 2.34 -15.76 17.48
C CYS A 187 2.81 -17.19 17.80
N TYR A 188 3.59 -17.80 16.92
CA TYR A 188 4.34 -19.02 17.24
C TYR A 188 5.79 -18.93 16.74
N SER A 189 6.68 -19.65 17.43
CA SER A 189 8.11 -19.76 17.12
C SER A 189 8.54 -21.21 17.33
N ASN A 190 9.18 -21.83 16.33
CA ASN A 190 9.57 -23.25 16.36
C ASN A 190 8.42 -24.17 16.82
N ASP A 191 7.23 -23.99 16.24
CA ASP A 191 6.01 -24.75 16.53
C ASP A 191 5.45 -24.62 17.96
N GLU A 192 5.99 -23.70 18.77
CA GLU A 192 5.44 -23.36 20.08
C GLU A 192 4.70 -22.02 20.03
N SER A 193 3.51 -21.97 20.66
CA SER A 193 2.77 -20.73 20.86
C SER A 193 3.55 -19.77 21.77
N VAL A 194 3.61 -18.49 21.36
CA VAL A 194 4.34 -17.44 22.06
C VAL A 194 3.43 -16.23 22.28
N GLY A 195 3.45 -15.70 23.49
CA GLY A 195 2.78 -14.44 23.82
C GLY A 195 1.29 -14.61 24.13
N GLN A 196 0.54 -13.59 23.78
CA GLN A 196 -0.88 -13.44 24.07
C GLN A 196 -1.70 -13.49 22.78
N ASP A 197 -2.97 -13.84 22.90
CA ASP A 197 -3.92 -13.68 21.79
C ASP A 197 -4.09 -12.20 21.47
N SER A 198 -4.25 -11.89 20.19
CA SER A 198 -4.71 -10.58 19.78
C SER A 198 -6.09 -10.26 20.35
N GLU A 199 -6.46 -8.98 20.31
CA GLU A 199 -7.88 -8.62 20.44
C GLU A 199 -8.72 -9.41 19.42
N THR A 200 -9.88 -9.89 19.86
CA THR A 200 -10.87 -10.49 18.95
C THR A 200 -11.39 -9.42 17.98
N ARG A 201 -11.44 -9.79 16.71
CA ARG A 201 -12.09 -8.99 15.66
C ARG A 201 -13.17 -9.83 15.02
N MET A 202 -14.25 -9.16 14.59
CA MET A 202 -15.39 -9.83 13.98
C MET A 202 -15.73 -9.20 12.64
N VAL A 203 -16.33 -9.99 11.77
CA VAL A 203 -16.82 -9.54 10.47
C VAL A 203 -18.07 -10.30 10.05
N VAL A 204 -18.95 -9.64 9.31
CA VAL A 204 -20.13 -10.28 8.68
C VAL A 204 -19.68 -10.88 7.35
N PHE A 205 -19.88 -12.18 7.16
CA PHE A 205 -19.56 -12.89 5.93
C PHE A 205 -20.85 -13.41 5.27
N GLY A 206 -21.09 -13.00 4.02
CA GLY A 206 -22.31 -13.28 3.26
C GLY A 206 -22.21 -14.42 2.24
N GLY A 207 -20.99 -14.93 1.98
CA GLY A 207 -20.72 -15.89 0.91
C GLY A 207 -20.60 -15.29 -0.49
#